data_AF-A0A3N5HV58-F1
#
_entry.id   AF-A0A3N5HV58-F1
#
_cell.length_a   1.000
_cell.length_b   1.000
_cell.length_c   1.000
_cell.angle_alpha   90.00
_cell.angle_beta   90.00
_cell.angle_gamma   90.00
#
_symmetry.space_group_name_H-M   'P 1'
#
loop_
_entity.id
_entity.type
_entity.pdbx_description
1 polymer ?
#
loop_
_entity_poly.entity_id
_entity_poly.type
_entity_poly.pdbx_seq_one_letter_code
_entity_poly.pdbx_strand_id
1 'polypeptide(L)'
;QDPGEAELGYWIAEDRWGKGLGREAATAITDHAFEVMGHEALVASYQVGNAASQRILEGLGFRRTGEGRSFSRARNSEADVVFLRLDAKDRRP
;
A
#
# COMPACT_ATOMS: atom_id res chain seq x y z
N GLN A 1 13.12 2.22 -5.96
CA GLN A 1 13.14 1.31 -4.80
C GLN A 1 14.49 1.51 -4.14
N ASP A 2 14.52 2.18 -3.00
CA ASP A 2 15.73 2.21 -2.17
C ASP A 2 15.80 0.86 -1.44
N PRO A 3 16.90 0.07 -1.54
CA PRO A 3 16.98 -1.28 -0.96
C PRO A 3 16.79 -1.37 0.57
N GLY A 4 16.60 -0.26 1.27
CA GLY A 4 16.27 -0.22 2.70
C GLY A 4 14.78 -0.01 3.05
N GLU A 5 13.90 0.26 2.08
CA GLU A 5 12.50 0.58 2.36
C GLU A 5 11.58 -0.64 2.23
N ALA A 6 10.84 -0.97 3.29
CA ALA A 6 9.87 -2.05 3.28
C ALA A 6 8.60 -1.63 2.50
N GLU A 7 8.16 -2.48 1.57
CA GLU A 7 7.01 -2.21 0.71
C GLU A 7 5.76 -2.99 1.16
N LEU A 8 4.63 -2.28 1.29
CA LEU A 8 3.31 -2.86 1.45
C LEU A 8 2.67 -3.08 0.07
N GLY A 9 2.37 -4.34 -0.26
CA GLY A 9 1.59 -4.72 -1.43
C GLY A 9 0.54 -5.77 -1.09
N TYR A 10 -0.66 -5.65 -1.66
CA TYR A 10 -1.74 -6.61 -1.48
C TYR A 10 -2.59 -6.72 -2.75
N TRP A 11 -3.18 -7.90 -2.96
CA TRP A 11 -4.12 -8.16 -4.05
C TRP A 11 -5.23 -9.08 -3.55
N ILE A 12 -6.48 -8.68 -3.82
CA ILE A 12 -7.68 -9.44 -3.47
C ILE A 12 -8.31 -9.95 -4.77
N ALA A 13 -8.73 -11.21 -4.76
CA ALA A 13 -9.47 -11.79 -5.88
C ALA A 13 -10.74 -10.98 -6.17
N GLU A 14 -11.06 -10.80 -7.45
CA GLU A 14 -12.14 -9.91 -7.91
C GLU A 14 -13.51 -10.30 -7.35
N ASP A 15 -13.80 -11.60 -7.26
CA ASP A 15 -15.02 -12.16 -6.68
C ASP A 15 -15.17 -11.91 -5.16
N ARG A 16 -14.12 -11.37 -4.52
CA ARG A 16 -14.08 -11.03 -3.09
C ARG A 16 -14.04 -9.52 -2.82
N TRP A 17 -14.09 -8.68 -3.85
CA TRP A 17 -14.13 -7.23 -3.67
C TRP A 17 -15.40 -6.76 -2.94
N GLY A 18 -15.33 -5.56 -2.35
CA GLY A 18 -16.45 -4.96 -1.61
C GLY A 18 -16.70 -5.53 -0.22
N LYS A 19 -15.89 -6.48 0.25
CA LYS A 19 -16.06 -7.16 1.56
C LYS A 19 -15.15 -6.64 2.68
N GLY A 20 -14.43 -5.54 2.46
CA GLY A 20 -13.49 -4.99 3.44
C GLY A 20 -12.13 -5.69 3.53
N LEU A 21 -11.95 -6.84 2.88
CA LEU A 21 -10.72 -7.66 2.95
C LEU A 21 -9.43 -6.92 2.61
N GLY A 22 -9.47 -6.00 1.63
CA GLY A 22 -8.29 -5.20 1.29
C GLY A 22 -7.86 -4.28 2.44
N ARG A 23 -8.83 -3.68 3.15
CA ARG A 23 -8.56 -2.84 4.32
C ARG A 23 -8.06 -3.70 5.48
N GLU A 24 -8.71 -4.83 5.74
CA GLU A 24 -8.31 -5.77 6.79
C GLU A 24 -6.87 -6.24 6.59
N ALA A 25 -6.53 -6.72 5.40
CA ALA A 25 -5.18 -7.19 5.06
C ALA A 25 -4.15 -6.06 5.17
N ALA A 26 -4.43 -4.89 4.58
CA ALA A 26 -3.50 -3.77 4.63
C ALA A 26 -3.27 -3.26 6.07
N THR A 27 -4.30 -3.26 6.91
CA THR A 27 -4.19 -2.89 8.33
C THR A 27 -3.31 -3.90 9.08
N ALA A 28 -3.63 -5.19 8.98
CA ALA A 28 -2.89 -6.24 9.67
C ALA A 28 -1.40 -6.28 9.28
N ILE A 29 -1.07 -6.10 7.99
CA ILE A 29 0.32 -6.07 7.53
C ILE A 29 1.03 -4.81 8.02
N THR A 30 0.36 -3.65 7.99
CA THR A 30 0.93 -2.38 8.50
C THR A 30 1.22 -2.47 10.00
N ASP A 31 0.29 -3.01 10.78
CA ASP A 31 0.46 -3.21 12.22
C ASP A 31 1.64 -4.15 12.50
N HIS A 32 1.70 -5.28 11.79
CA HIS A 32 2.80 -6.23 11.93
C HIS A 32 4.16 -5.60 11.58
N ALA A 33 4.23 -4.84 10.50
CA ALA A 33 5.46 -4.20 10.07
C ALA A 33 6.02 -3.20 11.11
N PHE A 34 5.14 -2.48 11.80
CA PHE A 34 5.55 -1.49 12.80
C PHE A 34 5.73 -2.09 14.20
N GLU A 35 4.79 -2.93 14.65
CA GLU A 35 4.77 -3.43 16.04
C GLU A 35 5.67 -4.64 16.24
N VAL A 36 5.81 -5.48 15.22
CA VAL A 36 6.57 -6.74 15.32
C VAL A 36 7.92 -6.61 14.63
N MET A 37 7.94 -6.09 13.41
CA MET A 37 9.17 -6.00 12.61
C MET A 37 9.99 -4.73 12.92
N GLY A 38 9.38 -3.71 13.54
CA GLY A 38 10.07 -2.48 13.95
C GLY A 38 10.50 -1.58 12.79
N HIS A 39 9.81 -1.63 11.65
CA HIS A 39 10.09 -0.72 10.54
C HIS A 39 9.74 0.72 10.92
N GLU A 40 10.56 1.69 10.52
CA GLU A 40 10.28 3.10 10.77
C GLU A 40 9.32 3.70 9.73
N ALA A 41 9.25 3.09 8.55
CA ALA A 41 8.37 3.49 7.49
C ALA A 41 8.05 2.35 6.52
N LEU A 42 6.92 2.52 5.83
CA LEU A 42 6.49 1.69 4.71
C LEU A 42 6.31 2.55 3.47
N VAL A 43 6.63 1.98 2.32
CA VAL A 43 6.23 2.51 1.03
C VAL A 43 5.13 1.66 0.42
N ALA A 44 4.28 2.28 -0.39
CA ALA A 44 3.25 1.59 -1.14
C ALA A 44 3.04 2.31 -2.47
N SER A 45 2.40 1.62 -3.41
CA SER A 45 1.93 2.26 -4.64
C SER A 45 0.56 1.74 -5.03
N TYR A 46 -0.21 2.59 -5.71
CA TYR A 46 -1.45 2.18 -6.36
C TYR A 46 -1.49 2.67 -7.80
N GLN A 47 -2.10 1.89 -8.68
CA GLN A 47 -2.30 2.28 -10.07
C GLN A 47 -3.20 3.51 -10.17
N VAL A 48 -2.83 4.47 -11.04
CA VAL A 48 -3.68 5.64 -11.34
C VAL A 48 -5.09 5.18 -11.72
N GLY A 49 -6.11 5.74 -11.05
CA GLY A 49 -7.51 5.36 -11.20
C GLY A 49 -8.00 4.25 -10.26
N ASN A 50 -7.12 3.59 -9.50
CA ASN A 50 -7.51 2.60 -8.49
C ASN A 50 -8.00 3.28 -7.19
N ALA A 51 -9.23 3.78 -7.22
CA ALA A 51 -9.86 4.50 -6.11
C ALA A 51 -10.08 3.63 -4.85
N ALA A 52 -10.08 2.30 -4.97
CA ALA A 52 -10.19 1.41 -3.81
C ALA A 52 -8.88 1.38 -3.01
N SER A 53 -7.75 1.14 -3.68
CA SER A 53 -6.44 1.13 -3.05
C SER A 53 -6.07 2.51 -2.50
N GLN A 54 -6.36 3.58 -3.25
CA GLN A 54 -6.18 4.95 -2.78
C GLN A 54 -6.85 5.18 -1.42
N ARG A 55 -8.15 4.88 -1.30
CA ARG A 55 -8.90 5.08 -0.05
C ARG A 55 -8.35 4.23 1.11
N ILE A 56 -7.94 2.99 0.84
CA ILE A 56 -7.36 2.13 1.87
C ILE A 56 -6.05 2.74 2.39
N LEU A 57 -5.12 3.06 1.48
CA LEU A 57 -3.80 3.57 1.83
C LEU A 57 -3.87 4.93 2.53
N GLU A 58 -4.60 5.90 1.96
CA GLU A 58 -4.81 7.21 2.59
C GLU A 58 -5.47 7.07 3.97
N GLY A 59 -6.44 6.17 4.09
CA GLY A 59 -7.14 5.90 5.35
C GLY A 59 -6.28 5.21 6.40
N LEU A 60 -5.13 4.62 6.05
CA LEU A 60 -4.12 4.10 6.99
C LEU A 60 -3.09 5.18 7.39
N GLY A 61 -3.11 6.32 6.72
CA GLY A 61 -2.21 7.44 6.96
C GLY A 61 -1.12 7.62 5.90
N PHE A 62 -1.06 6.77 4.86
CA PHE A 62 -0.10 6.93 3.77
C PHE A 62 -0.27 8.30 3.09
N ARG A 63 0.85 8.94 2.75
CA ARG A 63 0.90 10.22 2.05
C ARG A 63 1.60 10.07 0.72
N ARG A 64 1.08 10.73 -0.31
CA ARG A 64 1.67 10.74 -1.65
C ARG A 64 3.07 11.33 -1.64
N THR A 65 4.02 10.65 -2.29
CA THR A 65 5.41 11.08 -2.46
C THR A 65 5.79 11.34 -3.92
N GLY A 66 5.03 10.81 -4.88
CA GLY A 66 5.29 11.03 -6.30
C GLY A 66 4.38 10.20 -7.21
N GLU A 67 4.68 10.25 -8.50
CA GLU A 67 4.06 9.41 -9.54
C GLU A 67 5.15 8.85 -10.44
N GLY A 68 4.86 7.74 -11.10
CA GLY A 68 5.77 7.15 -12.08
C GLY A 68 5.19 5.86 -12.65
N ARG A 69 6.07 4.97 -13.08
CA ARG A 69 5.70 3.65 -13.59
C ARG A 69 6.26 2.55 -12.71
N SER A 70 5.47 1.51 -12.49
CA SER A 70 5.90 0.30 -11.78
C SER A 70 5.26 -0.94 -12.38
N PHE A 71 6.03 -2.03 -12.36
CA PHE A 71 5.57 -3.31 -12.86
C PHE A 71 4.54 -3.94 -11.91
N SER A 72 3.31 -4.11 -12.42
CA SER A 72 2.25 -4.81 -11.71
C SER A 72 2.38 -6.31 -11.91
N ARG A 73 2.81 -7.04 -10.86
CA ARG A 73 2.84 -8.51 -10.88
C ARG A 73 1.49 -9.14 -11.17
N ALA A 74 0.42 -8.55 -10.62
CA ALA A 74 -0.95 -9.04 -10.81
C ALA A 74 -1.43 -8.97 -12.27
N ARG A 75 -0.93 -7.99 -13.05
CA ARG A 75 -1.31 -7.78 -14.45
C ARG A 75 -0.23 -8.19 -15.44
N ASN A 76 0.95 -8.55 -14.94
CA ASN A 76 2.14 -8.85 -15.73
C ASN A 76 2.47 -7.72 -16.73
N SER A 77 2.34 -6.46 -16.30
CA SER A 77 2.55 -5.28 -17.16
C SER A 77 3.03 -4.07 -16.34
N GLU A 78 3.71 -3.13 -17.00
CA GLU A 78 3.94 -1.78 -16.46
C GLU A 78 2.62 -1.03 -16.31
N ALA A 79 2.51 -0.20 -15.28
CA ALA A 79 1.36 0.65 -15.03
C ALA A 79 1.80 2.00 -14.47
N ASP A 80 1.07 3.06 -14.80
CA ASP A 80 1.22 4.34 -14.12
C ASP A 80 0.71 4.21 -12.68
N VAL A 81 1.54 4.61 -11.72
CA VAL A 81 1.29 4.47 -10.28
C VAL A 81 1.53 5.78 -9.55
N VAL A 82 0.82 5.93 -8.44
CA VAL A 82 1.09 6.93 -7.40
C VAL A 82 1.89 6.24 -6.30
N PHE A 83 3.03 6.83 -5.93
CA PHE A 83 3.85 6.37 -4.82
C PHE A 83 3.43 7.06 -3.52
N LEU A 84 3.45 6.30 -2.43
CA LEU A 84 3.10 6.78 -1.11
C LEU A 84 4.09 6.26 -0.07
N ARG A 85 4.14 6.99 1.04
CA ARG A 85 4.90 6.63 2.24
C ARG A 85 4.04 6.76 3.49
N LEU A 86 4.24 5.86 4.43
CA LEU A 86 3.73 5.94 5.79
C LEU A 86 4.89 5.81 6.77
N ASP A 87 5.18 6.88 7.51
CA ASP A 87 6.08 6.81 8.66
C ASP A 87 5.32 6.28 9.89
N ALA A 88 5.96 5.48 10.74
CA ALA A 88 5.31 4.82 11.87
C ALA A 88 4.57 5.79 12.82
N LYS A 89 5.10 7.02 12.97
CA LYS A 89 4.51 8.10 13.77
C LYS A 89 3.21 8.68 13.20
N ASP A 90 2.97 8.50 11.90
CA ASP A 90 1.82 9.07 11.17
C ASP A 90 0.71 8.03 10.94
N ARG A 91 0.88 6.81 11.46
CA ARG A 91 -0.11 5.73 11.38
C ARG A 91 -1.41 6.13 12.07
N ARG A 92 -2.51 5.84 11.38
CA ARG A 92 -3.87 5.94 11.94
C ARG A 92 -4.29 4.57 12.51
N PRO A 93 -4.97 4.55 13.66
CA PRO A 93 -5.60 3.32 14.16
C PRO A 93 -6.71 2.83 13.23
#